data_AF-A0A9K3P8N3-F1
#
_entry.id   AF-A0A9K3P8N3-F1
#
_cell.length_a   1.000
_cell.length_b   1.000
_cell.length_c   1.000
_cell.angle_alpha   90.00
_cell.angle_beta   90.00
_cell.angle_gamma   90.00
#
_symmetry.space_group_name_H-M   'P 1'
#
loop_
_entity.id
_entity.type
_entity.pdbx_description
1 polymer ?
#
loop_
_entity_poly.entity_id
_entity_poly.type
_entity_poly.pdbx_seq_one_letter_code
_entity_poly.pdbx_strand_id
1 'polypeptide(L)'
;MVNFMCALSALLFMTGNALLITYYVREFNRPHFDYDTYVSLDPAYIQEEWDFRIQHRPKYMAAGVLNALAWFFLMFPMVQLSWILSQGGAKWISLHIAIALLALAGSFTEWISRFLYIGTTMATELLATQFNLDTWITTNDQIGWRSLEVTHVVTYGLVSFIDAFEWIMLFIIFTLVHISVKRWRREVDSTTFGACWNALGLFVALFCLLDFVAEIMRLVGFSVFGKISFWYSSVNRLLLLPGWLLILGCRLPMAGVKLNQQTLAARQGLSSSVAAGNGSASGSMNGIVGSPVS
;
A
#
# COMPACT_ATOMS: atom_id res chain seq x y z
N MET A 1 -14.41 16.07 -10.92
CA MET A 1 -14.02 16.20 -9.51
C MET A 1 -13.01 15.10 -9.20
N VAL A 2 -11.92 15.39 -8.50
CA VAL A 2 -10.91 14.38 -8.11
C VAL A 2 -11.36 13.70 -6.82
N ASN A 3 -11.20 12.38 -6.71
CA ASN A 3 -11.46 11.66 -5.47
C ASN A 3 -10.51 12.14 -4.36
N PHE A 4 -11.07 12.69 -3.29
CA PHE A 4 -10.31 13.28 -2.18
C PHE A 4 -9.35 12.28 -1.53
N MET A 5 -9.77 11.02 -1.30
CA MET A 5 -8.93 10.02 -0.65
C MET A 5 -7.71 9.63 -1.50
N CYS A 6 -7.86 9.58 -2.83
CA CYS A 6 -6.72 9.38 -3.74
C CYS A 6 -5.71 10.53 -3.63
N ALA A 7 -6.19 11.78 -3.65
CA ALA A 7 -5.34 12.96 -3.59
C ALA A 7 -4.62 13.07 -2.23
N LEU A 8 -5.34 12.79 -1.14
CA LEU A 8 -4.79 12.80 0.21
C LEU A 8 -3.73 11.72 0.39
N SER A 9 -4.01 10.48 -0.02
CA SER A 9 -3.04 9.38 0.04
C SER A 9 -1.79 9.69 -0.78
N ALA A 10 -1.95 10.21 -2.01
CA ALA A 10 -0.83 10.61 -2.85
C ALA A 10 0.04 11.71 -2.21
N LEU A 11 -0.58 12.76 -1.65
CA LEU A 11 0.14 13.85 -0.99
C LEU A 11 0.92 13.36 0.24
N LEU A 12 0.32 12.47 1.03
CA LEU A 12 0.95 11.88 2.21
C LEU A 12 2.13 10.98 1.82
N PHE A 13 1.98 10.13 0.80
CA PHE A 13 3.09 9.34 0.27
C PHE A 13 4.23 10.22 -0.21
N MET A 14 3.94 11.28 -0.99
CA MET A 14 4.97 12.20 -1.47
C MET A 14 5.70 12.89 -0.31
N THR A 15 4.97 13.43 0.65
CA THR A 15 5.54 14.19 1.77
C THR A 15 6.33 13.27 2.71
N GLY A 16 5.75 12.12 3.08
CA GLY A 16 6.40 11.13 3.95
C GLY A 16 7.69 10.59 3.34
N ASN A 17 7.65 10.19 2.06
CA ASN A 17 8.84 9.69 1.38
C ASN A 17 9.89 10.79 1.12
N ALA A 18 9.50 12.04 0.88
CA ALA A 18 10.45 13.14 0.76
C ALA A 18 11.20 13.40 2.08
N LEU A 19 10.50 13.33 3.21
CA LEU A 19 11.14 13.42 4.54
C LEU A 19 12.09 12.24 4.78
N LEU A 20 11.69 11.03 4.40
CA LEU A 20 12.51 9.83 4.53
C LEU A 20 13.77 9.90 3.66
N ILE A 21 13.64 10.31 2.40
CA ILE A 21 14.78 10.48 1.48
C ILE A 21 15.75 11.53 2.02
N THR A 22 15.23 12.65 2.53
CA THR A 22 16.10 13.69 3.10
C THR A 22 16.70 13.29 4.45
N TYR A 23 16.20 12.24 5.12
CA TYR A 23 16.89 11.59 6.23
C TYR A 23 18.04 10.72 5.69
N TYR A 24 17.76 9.82 4.74
CA TYR A 24 18.78 8.94 4.16
C TYR A 24 19.91 9.71 3.47
N VAL A 25 19.62 10.81 2.78
CA VAL A 25 20.66 11.66 2.19
C VAL A 25 21.58 12.24 3.27
N ARG A 26 21.06 12.58 4.46
CA ARG A 26 21.93 13.01 5.57
C ARG A 26 22.77 11.85 6.09
N GLU A 27 22.16 10.68 6.24
CA GLU A 27 22.85 9.46 6.66
C GLU A 27 23.98 9.07 5.70
N PHE A 28 23.75 9.12 4.38
CA PHE A 28 24.76 8.84 3.36
C PHE A 28 25.90 9.86 3.33
N ASN A 29 25.65 11.10 3.73
CA ASN A 29 26.65 12.16 3.76
C ASN A 29 27.36 12.24 5.12
N ARG A 30 27.16 11.27 6.02
CA ARG A 30 27.91 11.22 7.28
C ARG A 30 29.39 11.01 6.96
N PRO A 31 30.29 11.79 7.58
CA PRO A 31 31.66 11.87 7.10
C PRO A 31 32.45 10.56 7.28
N HIS A 32 32.09 9.67 8.21
CA HIS A 32 32.87 8.45 8.52
C HIS A 32 32.00 7.28 9.02
N PHE A 33 31.13 6.70 8.18
CA PHE A 33 30.51 5.42 8.54
C PHE A 33 31.52 4.28 8.36
N ASP A 34 32.01 3.72 9.47
CA ASP A 34 32.91 2.57 9.51
C ASP A 34 32.13 1.31 9.87
N TYR A 35 31.88 0.48 8.86
CA TYR A 35 31.11 -0.76 9.03
C TYR A 35 31.84 -1.79 9.89
N ASP A 36 33.17 -1.87 9.82
CA ASP A 36 33.95 -2.85 10.56
C ASP A 36 33.95 -2.51 12.05
N THR A 37 34.12 -1.22 12.37
CA THR A 37 34.00 -0.71 13.75
C THR A 37 32.57 -0.90 14.29
N TYR A 38 31.54 -0.65 13.49
CA TYR A 38 30.14 -0.90 13.86
C TYR A 38 29.88 -2.38 14.19
N VAL A 39 30.32 -3.31 13.35
CA VAL A 39 30.13 -4.77 13.56
C VAL A 39 30.90 -5.27 14.77
N SER A 40 32.04 -4.64 15.10
CA SER A 40 32.80 -4.94 16.31
C SER A 40 32.11 -4.53 17.61
N LEU A 41 30.97 -3.81 17.51
CA LEU A 41 30.21 -3.25 18.61
C LEU A 41 31.10 -2.37 19.53
N ASP A 42 31.93 -1.52 18.92
CA ASP A 42 32.70 -0.52 19.64
C ASP A 42 31.76 0.48 20.33
N PRO A 43 31.83 0.64 21.67
CA PRO A 43 30.86 1.47 22.38
C PRO A 43 30.97 2.95 22.06
N ALA A 44 32.17 3.49 21.79
CA ALA A 44 32.33 4.91 21.45
C ALA A 44 31.67 5.21 20.11
N TYR A 45 31.87 4.33 19.12
CA TYR A 45 31.19 4.41 17.83
C TYR A 45 29.68 4.27 17.96
N ILE A 46 29.19 3.30 18.75
CA ILE A 46 27.75 3.10 19.00
C ILE A 46 27.14 4.35 19.66
N GLN A 47 27.81 4.96 20.63
CA GLN A 47 27.31 6.19 21.27
C GLN A 47 27.14 7.33 20.26
N GLU A 48 28.12 7.54 19.38
CA GLU A 48 28.02 8.53 18.30
C GLU A 48 26.85 8.22 17.34
N GLU A 49 26.62 6.93 17.03
CA GLU A 49 25.45 6.49 16.25
C GLU A 49 24.12 6.80 16.95
N TRP A 50 24.04 6.58 18.26
CA TRP A 50 22.84 6.90 19.05
C TRP A 50 22.58 8.40 19.10
N ASP A 51 23.61 9.22 19.27
CA ASP A 51 23.49 10.68 19.25
C ASP A 51 22.93 11.17 17.91
N PHE A 52 23.46 10.65 16.80
CA PHE A 52 22.95 10.96 15.47
C PHE A 52 21.47 10.56 15.32
N ARG A 53 21.11 9.34 15.74
CA ARG A 53 19.75 8.81 15.67
C ARG A 53 18.79 9.67 16.49
N ILE A 54 19.14 10.02 17.73
CA ILE A 54 18.33 10.87 18.61
C ILE A 54 18.09 12.24 17.97
N GLN A 55 19.14 12.88 17.44
CA GLN A 55 19.04 14.20 16.81
C GLN A 55 18.12 14.21 15.58
N HIS A 56 18.11 13.13 14.79
CA HIS A 56 17.36 13.04 13.54
C HIS A 56 16.02 12.30 13.65
N ARG A 57 15.73 11.70 14.81
CA ARG A 57 14.53 10.89 15.05
C ARG A 57 13.22 11.61 14.69
N PRO A 58 12.97 12.88 15.09
CA PRO A 58 11.67 13.51 14.83
C PRO A 58 11.29 13.50 13.35
N LYS A 59 12.29 13.65 12.47
CA LYS A 59 12.10 13.62 11.01
C LYS A 59 11.74 12.22 10.51
N TYR A 60 12.47 11.21 10.98
CA TYR A 60 12.20 9.82 10.64
C TYR A 60 10.81 9.38 11.13
N MET A 61 10.42 9.75 12.34
CA MET A 61 9.10 9.43 12.91
C MET A 61 7.98 10.15 12.16
N ALA A 62 8.15 11.43 11.83
CA ALA A 62 7.18 12.17 11.02
C ALA A 62 6.98 11.50 9.65
N ALA A 63 8.07 11.07 8.99
CA ALA A 63 7.99 10.33 7.73
C ALA A 63 7.20 9.02 7.90
N GLY A 64 7.49 8.24 8.95
CA GLY A 64 6.79 6.99 9.26
C GLY A 64 5.29 7.18 9.50
N VAL A 65 4.91 8.20 10.28
CA VAL A 65 3.49 8.52 10.56
C VAL A 65 2.76 8.92 9.27
N LEU A 66 3.36 9.79 8.45
CA LEU A 66 2.75 10.22 7.19
C LEU A 66 2.56 9.05 6.22
N ASN A 67 3.55 8.16 6.11
CA ASN A 67 3.45 6.96 5.28
C ASN A 67 2.38 6.00 5.80
N ALA A 68 2.32 5.74 7.11
CA ALA A 68 1.26 4.91 7.71
C ALA A 68 -0.15 5.47 7.42
N LEU A 69 -0.32 6.79 7.51
CA LEU A 69 -1.57 7.45 7.14
C LEU A 69 -1.84 7.34 5.63
N ALA A 70 -0.81 7.49 4.78
CA ALA A 70 -0.96 7.36 3.33
C ALA A 70 -1.52 5.99 2.94
N TRP A 71 -1.01 4.93 3.57
CA TRP A 71 -1.49 3.55 3.44
C TRP A 71 -2.91 3.37 3.97
N PHE A 72 -3.19 3.89 5.17
CA PHE A 72 -4.55 3.87 5.69
C PHE A 72 -5.55 4.53 4.73
N PHE A 73 -5.22 5.69 4.15
CA PHE A 73 -6.10 6.35 3.17
C PHE A 73 -6.12 5.65 1.81
N LEU A 74 -5.08 4.90 1.43
CA LEU A 74 -5.02 4.10 0.21
C LEU A 74 -6.08 2.99 0.19
N MET A 75 -6.48 2.46 1.35
CA MET A 75 -7.45 1.37 1.41
C MET A 75 -8.81 1.77 0.79
N PHE A 76 -9.25 3.02 0.99
CA PHE A 76 -10.54 3.52 0.51
C PHE A 76 -10.68 3.49 -1.02
N PRO A 77 -9.77 4.12 -1.80
CA PRO A 77 -9.86 4.06 -3.26
C PRO A 77 -9.65 2.65 -3.80
N MET A 78 -8.90 1.78 -3.11
CA MET A 78 -8.72 0.39 -3.54
C MET A 78 -10.00 -0.43 -3.36
N VAL A 79 -10.71 -0.27 -2.25
CA VAL A 79 -12.03 -0.88 -2.02
C VAL A 79 -13.05 -0.32 -3.02
N GLN A 80 -13.06 1.00 -3.24
CA GLN A 80 -13.95 1.64 -4.22
C GLN A 80 -13.68 1.15 -5.65
N LEU A 81 -12.40 1.05 -6.04
CA LEU A 81 -12.00 0.51 -7.33
C LEU A 81 -12.46 -0.94 -7.50
N SER A 82 -12.29 -1.76 -6.47
CA SER A 82 -12.71 -3.17 -6.46
C SER A 82 -14.24 -3.30 -6.61
N TRP A 83 -15.00 -2.48 -5.89
CA TRP A 83 -16.45 -2.40 -6.01
C TRP A 83 -16.87 -2.04 -7.44
N ILE A 84 -16.27 -1.00 -8.03
CA ILE A 84 -16.58 -0.58 -9.39
C ILE A 84 -16.25 -1.67 -10.41
N LEU A 85 -15.04 -2.25 -10.33
CA LEU A 85 -14.60 -3.27 -11.27
C LEU A 85 -15.41 -4.58 -11.16
N SER A 86 -16.03 -4.85 -10.01
CA SER A 86 -16.98 -5.96 -9.84
C SER A 86 -18.40 -5.68 -10.37
N GLN A 87 -18.62 -4.50 -10.98
CA GLN A 87 -19.94 -4.02 -11.39
C GLN A 87 -20.95 -3.98 -10.22
N GLY A 88 -20.49 -3.55 -9.04
CA GLY A 88 -21.32 -3.56 -7.84
C GLY A 88 -21.58 -4.97 -7.29
N GLY A 89 -20.58 -5.86 -7.41
CA GLY A 89 -20.66 -7.24 -6.92
C GLY A 89 -21.34 -8.23 -7.86
N ALA A 90 -21.64 -7.87 -9.11
CA ALA A 90 -22.29 -8.76 -10.06
C ALA A 90 -21.32 -9.73 -10.77
N LYS A 91 -20.04 -9.35 -10.92
CA LYS A 91 -19.07 -10.14 -11.69
C LYS A 91 -17.74 -10.30 -10.97
N TRP A 92 -17.14 -11.48 -11.11
CA TRP A 92 -15.77 -11.81 -10.68
C TRP A 92 -15.46 -11.51 -9.20
N ILE A 93 -16.48 -11.64 -8.34
CA ILE A 93 -16.48 -11.24 -6.93
C ILE A 93 -15.22 -11.69 -6.19
N SER A 94 -14.77 -12.94 -6.38
CA SER A 94 -13.58 -13.49 -5.71
C SER A 94 -12.31 -12.66 -5.97
N LEU A 95 -12.09 -12.21 -7.21
CA LEU A 95 -10.92 -11.41 -7.56
C LEU A 95 -10.96 -10.04 -6.87
N HIS A 96 -12.12 -9.40 -6.85
CA HIS A 96 -12.28 -8.06 -6.25
C HIS A 96 -12.28 -8.10 -4.73
N ILE A 97 -12.83 -9.16 -4.12
CA ILE A 97 -12.69 -9.43 -2.69
C ILE A 97 -11.21 -9.63 -2.34
N ALA A 98 -10.45 -10.38 -3.15
CA ALA A 98 -9.01 -10.55 -2.92
C ALA A 98 -8.26 -9.21 -2.95
N ILE A 99 -8.52 -8.33 -3.93
CA ILE A 99 -7.91 -6.99 -3.97
C ILE A 99 -8.25 -6.19 -2.71
N ALA A 100 -9.54 -6.16 -2.32
CA ALA A 100 -9.99 -5.41 -1.15
C ALA A 100 -9.37 -5.95 0.15
N LEU A 101 -9.36 -7.27 0.35
CA LEU A 101 -8.79 -7.89 1.55
C LEU A 101 -7.28 -7.68 1.63
N LEU A 102 -6.54 -7.81 0.52
CA LEU A 102 -5.10 -7.58 0.50
C LEU A 102 -4.77 -6.11 0.78
N ALA A 103 -5.53 -5.17 0.19
CA ALA A 103 -5.35 -3.74 0.45
C ALA A 103 -5.63 -3.38 1.91
N LEU A 104 -6.69 -3.94 2.51
CA LEU A 104 -7.00 -3.76 3.93
C LEU A 104 -5.89 -4.36 4.80
N ALA A 105 -5.55 -5.63 4.59
CA ALA A 105 -4.54 -6.33 5.38
C ALA A 105 -3.19 -5.62 5.31
N GLY A 106 -2.70 -5.27 4.11
CA GLY A 106 -1.44 -4.55 3.94
C GLY A 106 -1.44 -3.19 4.62
N SER A 107 -2.53 -2.41 4.49
CA SER A 107 -2.63 -1.09 5.14
C SER A 107 -2.68 -1.18 6.66
N PHE A 108 -3.37 -2.19 7.22
CA PHE A 108 -3.40 -2.43 8.66
C PHE A 108 -2.07 -2.92 9.19
N THR A 109 -1.39 -3.82 8.47
CA THR A 109 -0.06 -4.31 8.83
C THR A 109 0.96 -3.17 8.89
N GLU A 110 1.01 -2.29 7.89
CA GLU A 110 1.88 -1.10 7.90
C GLU A 110 1.52 -0.16 9.06
N TRP A 111 0.24 0.09 9.29
CA TRP A 111 -0.17 0.97 10.37
C TRP A 111 0.28 0.42 11.73
N ILE A 112 0.05 -0.87 12.01
CA ILE A 112 0.47 -1.51 13.26
C ILE A 112 2.01 -1.55 13.36
N SER A 113 2.71 -1.90 12.28
CA SER A 113 4.17 -2.01 12.27
C SER A 113 4.83 -0.67 12.60
N ARG A 114 4.34 0.43 12.01
CA ARG A 114 4.85 1.79 12.27
C ARG A 114 4.54 2.24 13.69
N PHE A 115 3.36 1.96 14.23
CA PHE A 115 3.04 2.27 15.62
C PHE A 115 3.93 1.51 16.61
N LEU A 116 4.16 0.22 16.38
CA LEU A 116 5.06 -0.58 17.19
C LEU A 116 6.50 -0.06 17.11
N TYR A 117 6.98 0.24 15.90
CA TYR A 117 8.32 0.80 15.69
C TYR A 117 8.49 2.16 16.39
N ILE A 118 7.47 3.01 16.37
CA ILE A 118 7.44 4.28 17.10
C ILE A 118 7.63 4.02 18.60
N GLY A 119 6.84 3.09 19.16
CA GLY A 119 6.95 2.69 20.57
C GLY A 119 8.34 2.16 20.92
N THR A 120 8.90 1.26 20.10
CA THR A 120 10.24 0.74 20.31
C THR A 120 11.29 1.84 20.23
N THR A 121 11.19 2.76 19.28
CA THR A 121 12.15 3.87 19.13
C THR A 121 12.13 4.80 20.35
N MET A 122 10.93 5.10 20.89
CA MET A 122 10.79 5.88 22.13
C MET A 122 11.38 5.14 23.33
N ALA A 123 11.14 3.83 23.44
CA ALA A 123 11.70 3.02 24.51
C ALA A 123 13.24 2.96 24.43
N THR A 124 13.81 2.79 23.24
CA THR A 124 15.27 2.74 23.06
C THR A 124 15.93 4.09 23.32
N GLU A 125 15.27 5.20 23.00
CA GLU A 125 15.77 6.54 23.39
C GLU A 125 15.76 6.72 24.91
N LEU A 126 14.68 6.30 25.58
CA LEU A 126 14.61 6.39 27.03
C LEU A 126 15.76 5.61 27.68
N LEU A 127 16.06 4.42 27.16
CA LEU A 127 17.22 3.63 27.58
C LEU A 127 18.53 4.37 27.31
N ALA A 128 18.73 4.91 26.10
CA ALA A 128 19.96 5.63 25.74
C ALA A 128 20.21 6.89 26.59
N THR A 129 19.14 7.58 27.02
CA THR A 129 19.26 8.91 27.66
C THR A 129 19.10 8.90 29.18
N GLN A 130 18.39 7.92 29.74
CA GLN A 130 18.07 7.89 31.18
C GLN A 130 18.74 6.76 31.95
N PHE A 131 19.16 5.69 31.27
CA PHE A 131 19.76 4.54 31.94
C PHE A 131 21.29 4.68 31.94
N ASN A 132 21.93 4.21 33.02
CA ASN A 132 23.39 4.14 33.07
C ASN A 132 23.86 2.92 32.25
N LEU A 133 24.22 3.17 30.99
CA LEU A 133 24.67 2.14 30.05
C LEU A 133 26.20 1.89 30.10
N ASP A 134 26.95 2.74 30.81
CA ASP A 134 28.41 2.68 30.91
C ASP A 134 28.90 1.69 31.97
N THR A 135 28.12 1.50 33.03
CA THR A 135 28.46 0.62 34.15
C THR A 135 27.30 -0.31 34.51
N TRP A 136 26.92 -1.21 33.59
CA TRP A 136 25.71 -2.00 33.78
C TRP A 136 25.91 -3.20 34.72
N ILE A 137 27.00 -3.96 34.52
CA ILE A 137 27.40 -5.10 35.36
C ILE A 137 28.60 -4.72 36.22
N THR A 138 29.64 -4.18 35.59
CA THR A 138 30.88 -3.75 36.25
C THR A 138 31.27 -2.33 35.84
N THR A 139 32.27 -1.76 36.50
CA THR A 139 32.76 -0.42 36.18
C THR A 139 33.34 -0.38 34.76
N ASN A 140 32.81 0.53 33.94
CA ASN A 140 33.24 0.81 32.57
C ASN A 140 33.17 -0.40 31.62
N ASP A 141 32.14 -1.22 31.76
CA ASP A 141 31.94 -2.40 30.90
C ASP A 141 31.26 -2.07 29.56
N GLN A 142 30.49 -0.97 29.52
CA GLN A 142 29.74 -0.49 28.36
C GLN A 142 28.85 -1.58 27.71
N ILE A 143 28.48 -2.60 28.49
CA ILE A 143 27.64 -3.72 28.04
C ILE A 143 26.22 -3.23 27.73
N GLY A 144 25.78 -2.15 28.40
CA GLY A 144 24.52 -1.46 28.13
C GLY A 144 24.37 -1.01 26.69
N TRP A 145 25.38 -0.29 26.19
CA TRP A 145 25.38 0.22 24.82
C TRP A 145 25.34 -0.90 23.77
N ARG A 146 26.14 -1.94 23.96
CA ARG A 146 26.17 -3.10 23.04
C ARG A 146 24.83 -3.84 23.00
N SER A 147 24.23 -4.07 24.17
CA SER A 147 22.95 -4.76 24.28
C SER A 147 21.81 -3.95 23.67
N LEU A 148 21.82 -2.63 23.90
CA LEU A 148 20.88 -1.70 23.28
C LEU A 148 21.00 -1.75 21.74
N GLU A 149 22.22 -1.74 21.21
CA GLU A 149 22.45 -1.79 19.76
C GLU A 149 21.99 -3.11 19.15
N VAL A 150 22.34 -4.25 19.75
CA VAL A 150 21.87 -5.57 19.29
C VAL A 150 20.33 -5.64 19.29
N THR A 151 19.68 -5.10 20.33
CA THR A 151 18.22 -5.04 20.41
C THR A 151 17.61 -4.15 19.31
N HIS A 152 18.26 -3.02 19.03
CA HIS A 152 17.87 -2.12 17.94
C HIS A 152 18.00 -2.80 16.58
N VAL A 153 19.12 -3.47 16.30
CA VAL A 153 19.35 -4.21 15.05
C VAL A 153 18.31 -5.32 14.85
N VAL A 154 18.00 -6.09 15.90
CA VAL A 154 16.95 -7.14 15.83
C VAL A 154 15.59 -6.52 15.53
N THR A 155 15.22 -5.44 16.23
CA THR A 155 13.96 -4.72 15.99
C THR A 155 13.88 -4.21 14.56
N TYR A 156 14.97 -3.60 14.08
CA TYR A 156 15.07 -3.08 12.72
C TYR A 156 14.89 -4.18 11.67
N GLY A 157 15.50 -5.35 11.89
CA GLY A 157 15.35 -6.53 11.04
C GLY A 157 13.89 -7.00 10.97
N LEU A 158 13.19 -7.06 12.11
CA LEU A 158 11.78 -7.43 12.16
C LEU A 158 10.90 -6.45 11.37
N VAL A 159 11.10 -5.15 11.53
CA VAL A 159 10.34 -4.12 10.80
C VAL A 159 10.66 -4.17 9.31
N SER A 160 11.93 -4.34 8.94
CA SER A 160 12.33 -4.47 7.53
C SER A 160 11.70 -5.68 6.84
N PHE A 161 11.50 -6.78 7.58
CA PHE A 161 10.80 -7.95 7.05
C PHE A 161 9.30 -7.69 6.83
N ILE A 162 8.66 -6.92 7.72
CA ILE A 162 7.27 -6.47 7.52
C ILE A 162 7.18 -5.56 6.29
N ASP A 163 8.09 -4.60 6.16
CA ASP A 163 8.17 -3.72 4.99
C ASP A 163 8.34 -4.55 3.69
N ALA A 164 9.18 -5.59 3.70
CA ALA A 164 9.31 -6.52 2.56
C ALA A 164 7.97 -7.19 2.22
N PHE A 165 7.24 -7.67 3.22
CA PHE A 165 5.93 -8.29 3.03
C PHE A 165 4.92 -7.34 2.39
N GLU A 166 4.96 -6.05 2.74
CA GLU A 166 4.09 -5.04 2.12
C GLU A 166 4.37 -4.86 0.63
N TRP A 167 5.64 -4.86 0.24
CA TRP A 167 6.02 -4.75 -1.18
C TRP A 167 5.50 -5.90 -2.02
N ILE A 168 5.58 -7.13 -1.52
CA ILE A 168 5.01 -8.28 -2.24
C ILE A 168 3.48 -8.23 -2.28
N MET A 169 2.82 -7.72 -1.22
CA MET A 169 1.37 -7.52 -1.22
C MET A 169 0.95 -6.48 -2.26
N LEU A 170 1.65 -5.34 -2.37
CA LEU A 170 1.40 -4.36 -3.43
C LEU A 170 1.60 -4.93 -4.82
N PHE A 171 2.67 -5.71 -5.04
CA PHE A 171 2.88 -6.39 -6.31
C PHE A 171 1.67 -7.25 -6.71
N ILE A 172 1.14 -8.04 -5.77
CA ILE A 172 -0.05 -8.88 -6.01
C ILE A 172 -1.27 -8.01 -6.29
N ILE A 173 -1.53 -7.00 -5.46
CA ILE A 173 -2.65 -6.06 -5.60
C ILE A 173 -2.66 -5.40 -6.98
N PHE A 174 -1.55 -4.79 -7.39
CA PHE A 174 -1.44 -4.10 -8.67
C PHE A 174 -1.56 -5.06 -9.86
N THR A 175 -1.04 -6.29 -9.74
CA THR A 175 -1.20 -7.33 -10.77
C THR A 175 -2.67 -7.74 -10.92
N LEU A 176 -3.39 -7.94 -9.80
CA LEU A 176 -4.81 -8.26 -9.82
C LEU A 176 -5.65 -7.10 -10.38
N VAL A 177 -5.35 -5.85 -10.01
CA VAL A 177 -5.96 -4.65 -10.59
C VAL A 177 -5.70 -4.60 -12.09
N HIS A 178 -4.47 -4.88 -12.54
CA HIS A 178 -4.14 -4.90 -13.96
C HIS A 178 -5.00 -5.89 -14.75
N ILE A 179 -5.11 -7.13 -14.26
CA ILE A 179 -5.93 -8.18 -14.85
C ILE A 179 -7.41 -7.76 -14.87
N SER A 180 -7.91 -7.23 -13.75
CA SER A 180 -9.29 -6.79 -13.59
C SER A 180 -9.68 -5.69 -14.58
N VAL A 181 -8.86 -4.65 -14.69
CA VAL A 181 -9.05 -3.54 -15.62
C VAL A 181 -8.94 -4.00 -17.07
N LYS A 182 -7.99 -4.90 -17.39
CA LYS A 182 -7.86 -5.46 -18.74
C LYS A 182 -9.13 -6.20 -19.17
N ARG A 183 -9.76 -6.95 -18.26
CA ARG A 183 -11.05 -7.60 -18.50
C ARG A 183 -12.19 -6.60 -18.63
N TRP A 184 -12.29 -5.64 -17.72
CA TRP A 184 -13.28 -4.55 -17.81
C TRP A 184 -13.27 -3.86 -19.16
N ARG A 185 -12.08 -3.55 -19.69
CA ARG A 185 -11.94 -2.88 -20.99
C ARG A 185 -12.37 -3.74 -22.18
N ARG A 186 -12.32 -5.07 -22.05
CA ARG A 186 -12.75 -6.01 -23.10
C ARG A 186 -14.25 -6.27 -23.06
N GLU A 187 -14.82 -6.39 -21.87
CA GLU A 187 -16.19 -6.87 -21.67
C GLU A 187 -17.22 -5.76 -21.42
N VAL A 188 -16.77 -4.57 -20.97
CA VAL A 188 -17.66 -3.56 -20.39
C VAL A 188 -17.50 -2.21 -21.09
N ASP A 189 -16.34 -1.59 -20.95
CA ASP A 189 -16.06 -0.28 -21.54
C ASP A 189 -14.56 -0.02 -21.63
N SER A 190 -14.08 0.25 -22.85
CA SER A 190 -12.67 0.50 -23.14
C SER A 190 -12.19 1.91 -22.77
N THR A 191 -13.13 2.84 -22.50
CA THR A 191 -12.86 4.28 -22.34
C THR A 191 -12.74 4.75 -20.89
N THR A 192 -13.34 4.04 -19.93
CA THR A 192 -13.32 4.44 -18.50
C THR A 192 -11.91 4.41 -17.93
N PHE A 193 -11.23 3.27 -18.01
CA PHE A 193 -9.86 3.10 -17.53
C PHE A 193 -8.91 3.06 -18.72
N GLY A 194 -7.95 3.99 -18.75
CA GLY A 194 -6.98 4.09 -19.85
C GLY A 194 -5.99 2.93 -19.86
N ALA A 195 -5.60 2.49 -21.06
CA ALA A 195 -4.58 1.44 -21.24
C ALA A 195 -3.25 1.81 -20.57
N CYS A 196 -2.81 3.06 -20.77
CA CYS A 196 -1.55 3.57 -20.25
C CYS A 196 -1.53 3.61 -18.72
N TRP A 197 -2.63 4.03 -18.08
CA TRP A 197 -2.75 4.02 -16.62
C TRP A 197 -2.71 2.59 -16.06
N ASN A 198 -3.36 1.65 -16.73
CA ASN A 198 -3.31 0.24 -16.34
C ASN A 198 -1.92 -0.39 -16.51
N ALA A 199 -1.19 0.02 -17.55
CA ALA A 199 0.19 -0.39 -17.79
C ALA A 199 1.15 0.23 -16.76
N LEU A 200 0.95 1.50 -16.40
CA LEU A 200 1.69 2.16 -15.32
C LEU A 200 1.52 1.41 -13.99
N GLY A 201 0.30 0.95 -13.67
CA GLY A 201 0.06 0.15 -12.47
C GLY A 201 0.84 -1.18 -12.46
N LEU A 202 0.94 -1.85 -13.61
CA LEU A 202 1.77 -3.05 -13.73
C LEU A 202 3.27 -2.74 -13.62
N PHE A 203 3.70 -1.60 -14.16
CA PHE A 203 5.08 -1.13 -14.02
C PHE A 203 5.43 -0.84 -12.55
N VAL A 204 4.54 -0.17 -11.81
CA VAL A 204 4.65 0.02 -10.35
C VAL A 204 4.72 -1.34 -9.64
N ALA A 205 3.90 -2.32 -10.03
CA ALA A 205 3.96 -3.67 -9.46
C ALA A 205 5.35 -4.29 -9.58
N LEU A 206 5.97 -4.20 -10.76
CA LEU A 206 7.31 -4.73 -10.98
C LEU A 206 8.37 -4.03 -10.11
N PHE A 207 8.25 -2.71 -9.89
CA PHE A 207 9.10 -2.00 -8.94
C PHE A 207 8.88 -2.48 -7.51
N CYS A 208 7.63 -2.74 -7.10
CA CYS A 208 7.36 -3.34 -5.79
C CYS A 208 7.99 -4.73 -5.64
N LEU A 209 8.03 -5.55 -6.70
CA LEU A 209 8.74 -6.82 -6.66
C LEU A 209 10.26 -6.63 -6.48
N LEU A 210 10.84 -5.62 -7.12
CA LEU A 210 12.25 -5.27 -6.92
C LEU A 210 12.50 -4.74 -5.50
N ASP A 211 11.60 -3.90 -4.96
CA ASP A 211 11.62 -3.43 -3.57
C ASP A 211 11.66 -4.62 -2.60
N PHE A 212 10.76 -5.60 -2.78
CA PHE A 212 10.75 -6.83 -1.99
C PHE A 212 12.10 -7.57 -2.04
N VAL A 213 12.63 -7.81 -3.24
CA VAL A 213 13.91 -8.54 -3.40
C VAL A 213 15.04 -7.79 -2.72
N ALA A 214 15.15 -6.47 -2.88
CA ALA A 214 16.24 -5.75 -2.23
C ALA A 214 16.09 -5.67 -0.72
N GLU A 215 14.87 -5.60 -0.18
CA GLU A 215 14.66 -5.66 1.27
C GLU A 215 15.17 -6.99 1.85
N ILE A 216 14.89 -8.11 1.19
CA ILE A 216 15.44 -9.42 1.58
C ILE A 216 16.97 -9.45 1.44
N MET A 217 17.50 -8.95 0.32
CA MET A 217 18.95 -8.95 0.07
C MET A 217 19.72 -7.98 0.98
N ARG A 218 19.06 -6.95 1.50
CA ARG A 218 19.65 -5.98 2.44
C ARG A 218 20.07 -6.62 3.76
N LEU A 219 19.43 -7.72 4.16
CA LEU A 219 19.83 -8.52 5.32
C LEU A 219 21.18 -9.24 5.11
N VAL A 220 21.58 -9.48 3.86
CA VAL A 220 22.84 -10.16 3.52
C VAL A 220 23.94 -9.17 3.13
N GLY A 221 23.59 -8.05 2.48
CA GLY A 221 24.57 -7.11 1.91
C GLY A 221 24.10 -5.66 1.93
N PHE A 222 24.01 -5.07 3.13
CA PHE A 222 23.47 -3.72 3.33
C PHE A 222 24.11 -2.64 2.43
N SER A 223 25.43 -2.65 2.26
CA SER A 223 26.17 -1.61 1.52
C SER A 223 25.80 -1.50 0.03
N VAL A 224 25.65 -2.64 -0.65
CA VAL A 224 25.35 -2.68 -2.09
C VAL A 224 23.86 -2.52 -2.33
N PHE A 225 23.05 -3.34 -1.67
CA PHE A 225 21.61 -3.37 -1.89
C PHE A 225 20.90 -2.14 -1.33
N GLY A 226 21.45 -1.49 -0.29
CA GLY A 226 20.92 -0.25 0.25
C GLY A 226 20.97 0.91 -0.75
N LYS A 227 22.09 1.08 -1.48
CA LYS A 227 22.24 2.14 -2.48
C LYS A 227 21.34 1.93 -3.70
N ILE A 228 21.24 0.68 -4.17
CA ILE A 228 20.38 0.35 -5.31
C ILE A 228 18.91 0.53 -4.91
N SER A 229 18.51 -0.01 -3.76
CA SER A 229 17.17 0.13 -3.17
C SER A 229 16.75 1.59 -3.07
N PHE A 230 17.62 2.43 -2.53
CA PHE A 230 17.35 3.86 -2.37
C PHE A 230 16.87 4.53 -3.67
N TRP A 231 17.54 4.31 -4.79
CA TRP A 231 17.22 5.01 -6.04
C TRP A 231 15.89 4.59 -6.64
N TYR A 232 15.69 3.29 -6.87
CA TYR A 232 14.45 2.86 -7.53
C TYR A 232 13.24 2.96 -6.59
N SER A 233 13.43 2.75 -5.28
CA SER A 233 12.37 2.93 -4.29
C SER A 233 11.95 4.40 -4.20
N SER A 234 12.91 5.34 -4.27
CA SER A 234 12.60 6.77 -4.31
C SER A 234 11.76 7.15 -5.53
N VAL A 235 12.12 6.66 -6.73
CA VAL A 235 11.35 6.90 -7.95
C VAL A 235 9.93 6.30 -7.84
N ASN A 236 9.83 5.07 -7.35
CA ASN A 236 8.55 4.39 -7.19
C ASN A 236 7.62 5.14 -6.22
N ARG A 237 8.13 5.44 -5.02
CA ARG A 237 7.35 6.00 -3.90
C ARG A 237 7.05 7.49 -4.04
N LEU A 238 7.93 8.28 -4.65
CA LEU A 238 7.70 9.72 -4.83
C LEU A 238 6.90 10.05 -6.09
N LEU A 239 7.11 9.31 -7.17
CA LEU A 239 6.62 9.71 -8.50
C LEU A 239 5.59 8.72 -9.05
N LEU A 240 5.95 7.45 -9.16
CA LEU A 240 5.13 6.48 -9.89
C LEU A 240 3.83 6.15 -9.13
N LEU A 241 3.93 5.78 -7.86
CA LEU A 241 2.76 5.42 -7.04
C LEU A 241 1.83 6.63 -6.81
N PRO A 242 2.31 7.80 -6.33
CA PRO A 242 1.46 8.99 -6.21
C PRO A 242 0.86 9.44 -7.55
N GLY A 243 1.63 9.41 -8.64
CA GLY A 243 1.14 9.72 -9.98
C GLY A 243 0.02 8.78 -10.42
N TRP A 244 0.18 7.48 -10.17
CA TRP A 244 -0.86 6.48 -10.46
C TRP A 244 -2.14 6.74 -9.65
N LEU A 245 -2.02 7.11 -8.37
CA LEU A 245 -3.14 7.44 -7.49
C LEU A 245 -3.87 8.70 -7.90
N LEU A 246 -3.16 9.76 -8.30
CA LEU A 246 -3.77 10.99 -8.79
C LEU A 246 -4.60 10.73 -10.06
N ILE A 247 -4.07 9.94 -11.00
CA ILE A 247 -4.81 9.55 -12.20
C ILE A 247 -6.04 8.71 -11.82
N LEU A 248 -5.91 7.74 -10.90
CA LEU A 248 -7.03 6.97 -10.39
C LEU A 248 -8.11 7.90 -9.78
N GLY A 249 -7.70 8.90 -9.00
CA GLY A 249 -8.60 9.85 -8.37
C GLY A 249 -9.44 10.65 -9.37
N CYS A 250 -8.90 10.95 -10.55
CA CYS A 250 -9.65 11.56 -11.64
C CYS A 250 -10.64 10.59 -12.32
N ARG A 251 -10.31 9.29 -12.36
CA ARG A 251 -11.08 8.26 -13.08
C ARG A 251 -12.21 7.65 -12.25
N LEU A 252 -12.03 7.49 -10.94
CA LEU A 252 -13.00 6.84 -10.06
C LEU A 252 -14.41 7.47 -10.12
N PRO A 253 -14.58 8.81 -10.05
CA PRO A 253 -15.92 9.40 -10.09
C PRO A 253 -16.62 9.16 -11.42
N MET A 254 -15.89 9.25 -12.54
CA MET A 254 -16.43 8.96 -13.87
C MET A 254 -16.87 7.50 -14.00
N ALA A 255 -16.06 6.57 -13.48
CA ALA A 255 -16.37 5.15 -13.49
C ALA A 255 -17.62 4.84 -12.65
N GLY A 256 -17.78 5.49 -11.50
CA GLY A 256 -18.97 5.36 -10.65
C GLY A 256 -20.25 5.84 -11.35
N VAL A 257 -20.21 6.99 -12.04
CA VAL A 257 -21.36 7.50 -12.80
C VAL A 257 -21.77 6.52 -13.91
N LYS A 258 -20.81 6.01 -14.67
CA LYS A 258 -21.06 5.05 -15.74
C LYS A 258 -21.66 3.74 -15.21
N LEU A 259 -21.15 3.23 -14.08
CA LEU A 259 -21.70 2.04 -13.44
C LEU A 259 -23.18 2.25 -13.07
N ASN A 260 -23.49 3.39 -12.43
CA ASN A 260 -24.87 3.71 -12.04
C ASN A 260 -25.80 3.80 -13.26
N GLN A 261 -25.35 4.42 -14.34
CA GLN A 261 -26.12 4.50 -15.60
C GLN A 261 -26.40 3.11 -16.19
N GLN A 262 -25.41 2.22 -16.19
CA GLN A 262 -25.57 0.83 -16.65
C GLN A 262 -26.56 0.06 -15.77
N THR A 263 -26.47 0.22 -14.44
CA THR A 263 -27.42 -0.41 -13.51
C THR A 263 -28.85 0.07 -13.73
N LEU A 264 -29.06 1.37 -13.98
CA LEU A 264 -30.38 1.93 -14.27
C LEU A 264 -30.94 1.43 -15.61
N ALA A 265 -30.13 1.42 -16.66
CA ALA A 265 -30.53 0.91 -17.97
C ALA A 265 -30.92 -0.57 -17.92
N ALA A 266 -30.15 -1.39 -17.19
CA ALA A 266 -30.47 -2.80 -17.00
C ALA A 266 -31.81 -2.99 -16.29
N ARG A 267 -32.11 -2.19 -15.25
CA ARG A 267 -33.39 -2.22 -14.54
C ARG A 267 -34.56 -1.82 -15.45
N GLN A 268 -34.41 -0.76 -16.24
CA GLN A 268 -35.45 -0.32 -17.18
C GLN A 268 -35.71 -1.35 -18.28
N GLY A 269 -34.66 -1.98 -18.82
CA GLY A 269 -34.79 -3.06 -19.80
C GLY A 269 -35.60 -4.24 -19.25
N LEU A 270 -35.33 -4.66 -18.01
CA LEU A 270 -36.11 -5.69 -17.31
C LEU A 270 -37.57 -5.30 -17.11
N SER A 271 -37.85 -4.04 -16.74
CA SER A 271 -39.23 -3.56 -16.58
C SER A 271 -40.00 -3.62 -17.90
N SER A 272 -39.34 -3.27 -19.02
CA SER A 272 -39.96 -3.28 -20.35
C SER A 272 -40.25 -4.70 -20.85
N SER A 273 -39.36 -5.68 -20.59
CA SER A 273 -39.59 -7.07 -20.99
C SER A 273 -40.69 -7.75 -20.17
N VAL A 274 -40.78 -7.45 -18.87
CA VAL A 274 -41.88 -7.94 -18.01
C VAL A 274 -43.23 -7.36 -18.44
N ALA A 275 -43.28 -6.06 -18.76
CA ALA A 275 -44.49 -5.42 -19.26
C ALA A 275 -44.95 -6.03 -20.61
N ALA A 276 -44.02 -6.31 -21.51
CA ALA A 276 -44.32 -6.96 -22.79
C ALA A 276 -44.81 -8.41 -22.63
N GLY A 277 -44.25 -9.16 -21.68
CA GLY A 277 -44.67 -10.54 -21.39
C GLY A 277 -46.11 -10.64 -20.89
N ASN A 278 -46.51 -9.77 -19.96
CA ASN A 278 -47.86 -9.80 -19.37
C ASN A 278 -48.98 -9.33 -20.32
N GLY A 279 -48.66 -8.56 -21.37
CA GLY A 279 -49.63 -8.15 -22.39
C GLY A 279 -50.07 -9.28 -23.33
N SER A 280 -49.30 -10.36 -23.45
CA SER A 280 -49.57 -11.47 -24.39
C SER A 280 -50.45 -12.60 -23.82
N ALA A 281 -50.61 -12.68 -22.49
CA ALA A 281 -51.36 -13.76 -21.84
C ALA A 281 -52.88 -13.51 -21.71
N SER A 282 -53.36 -12.32 -22.10
CA SER A 282 -54.77 -11.91 -21.94
C SER A 282 -55.65 -12.22 -23.17
N GLY A 283 -55.12 -12.88 -24.21
CA GLY A 283 -55.78 -12.98 -25.52
C GLY A 283 -55.99 -14.39 -26.04
N SER A 284 -56.41 -15.37 -25.24
CA SER A 284 -56.88 -16.68 -25.75
C SER A 284 -57.71 -17.47 -24.74
N MET A 285 -58.84 -16.91 -24.30
CA MET A 285 -59.95 -17.70 -23.74
C MET A 285 -61.25 -17.27 -24.43
N ASN A 286 -61.44 -17.66 -25.69
CA ASN A 286 -62.75 -17.65 -26.32
C ASN A 286 -62.79 -18.76 -27.36
N GLY A 287 -63.60 -19.79 -27.09
CA GLY A 287 -64.09 -20.70 -28.13
C GLY A 287 -63.87 -22.19 -27.90
N ILE A 288 -64.51 -22.79 -26.89
CA ILE A 288 -65.05 -24.15 -27.02
C ILE A 288 -66.48 -24.12 -26.48
N VAL A 289 -67.42 -23.76 -27.36
CA VAL A 289 -68.85 -23.97 -27.15
C VAL A 289 -69.14 -25.40 -27.58
N GLY A 290 -69.38 -26.28 -26.60
CA GLY A 290 -69.84 -27.64 -26.84
C GLY A 290 -71.26 -27.65 -27.41
N SER A 291 -71.45 -28.41 -28.48
CA SER A 291 -72.78 -28.73 -29.02
C SER A 291 -73.45 -29.83 -28.18
N PRO A 292 -74.76 -29.77 -27.92
CA PRO A 292 -75.49 -30.87 -27.30
C PRO A 292 -75.81 -31.92 -28.37
N VAL A 293 -75.46 -33.18 -28.11
CA VAL A 293 -75.99 -34.33 -28.85
C VAL A 293 -76.81 -35.16 -27.88
N SER A 294 -78.04 -35.41 -28.34
CA SER A 294 -79.14 -36.23 -27.82
C SER A 294 -78.73 -37.63 -27.36
#